data_AF-A0A7K0Y3L3-F1
#
_entry.id   AF-A0A7K0Y3L3-F1
#
_cell.length_a   1.000
_cell.length_b   1.000
_cell.length_c   1.000
_cell.angle_alpha   90.00
_cell.angle_beta   90.00
_cell.angle_gamma   90.00
#
_symmetry.space_group_name_H-M   'P 1'
#
loop_
_entity.id
_entity.type
_entity.pdbx_description
1 polymer ?
#
loop_
_entity_poly.entity_id
_entity_poly.type
_entity_poly.pdbx_seq_one_letter_code
_entity_poly.pdbx_strand_id
1 'polypeptide(L)'
;MSRAFSQEAIAPSLFEECVDLATRAPSAGKTQGWSLLVLAEDETSQYWDIALPAEKREGFAFPSLLNAPLIALVLADPHAYLSRYSEPDKASTGLGESVEQWPAPYWTIDASFATMTLLLAL
;
A
#
# COMPACT_ATOMS: atom_id res chain seq x y z
N MET A 1 3.13 -7.77 15.88
CA MET A 1 2.03 -7.80 14.91
C MET A 1 0.72 -7.95 15.67
N SER A 2 -0.17 -6.94 15.60
CA SER A 2 -1.50 -7.02 16.21
C SER A 2 -2.47 -7.74 15.25
N ARG A 3 -3.39 -8.54 15.81
CA ARG A 3 -4.45 -9.23 15.06
C ARG A 3 -5.81 -9.15 15.78
N ALA A 4 -5.93 -8.24 16.73
CA ALA A 4 -7.15 -7.99 17.48
C ALA A 4 -7.28 -6.46 17.63
N PHE A 5 -8.33 -5.90 17.04
CA PHE A 5 -8.58 -4.46 17.02
C PHE A 5 -9.90 -4.14 17.75
N SER A 6 -9.98 -2.95 18.33
CA SER A 6 -11.26 -2.32 18.70
C SER A 6 -11.90 -1.73 17.44
N GLN A 7 -13.19 -1.41 17.52
CA GLN A 7 -13.92 -0.70 16.46
C GLN A 7 -13.80 0.83 16.60
N GLU A 8 -12.86 1.31 17.42
CA GLU A 8 -12.65 2.74 17.60
C GLU A 8 -12.06 3.34 16.32
N ALA A 9 -12.74 4.36 15.79
CA ALA A 9 -12.30 5.01 14.57
C ALA A 9 -10.94 5.71 14.76
N ILE A 10 -10.11 5.65 13.72
CA ILE A 10 -8.85 6.38 13.67
C ILE A 10 -9.14 7.79 13.15
N ALA A 11 -8.56 8.82 13.77
CA ALA A 11 -8.64 10.18 13.26
C ALA A 11 -7.99 10.25 11.86
N PRO A 12 -8.67 10.77 10.83
CA PRO A 12 -8.11 10.82 9.47
C PRO A 12 -6.74 11.50 9.40
N SER A 13 -6.55 12.58 10.16
CA SER A 13 -5.27 13.32 10.22
C SER A 13 -4.11 12.46 10.72
N LEU A 14 -4.34 11.53 11.64
CA LEU A 14 -3.30 10.62 12.13
C LEU A 14 -2.81 9.70 11.00
N PHE A 15 -3.73 9.16 10.20
CA PHE A 15 -3.36 8.31 9.08
C PHE A 15 -2.70 9.11 7.96
N GLU A 16 -3.18 10.33 7.68
CA GLU A 16 -2.55 11.25 6.72
C GLU A 16 -1.10 11.60 7.10
N GLU A 17 -0.81 11.82 8.39
CA GLU A 17 0.56 12.03 8.88
C GLU A 17 1.45 10.80 8.64
N CYS A 18 0.91 9.59 8.84
CA CYS A 18 1.64 8.35 8.54
C CYS A 18 1.93 8.22 7.03
N VAL A 19 0.96 8.59 6.18
CA VAL A 19 1.15 8.59 4.73
C VAL A 19 2.21 9.61 4.31
N ASP A 20 2.20 10.82 4.87
CA ASP A 20 3.24 11.83 4.60
C ASP A 20 4.64 11.29 4.94
N LEU A 21 4.79 10.61 6.08
CA LEU A 21 6.05 9.95 6.44
C LEU A 21 6.43 8.87 5.41
N ALA A 22 5.47 8.07 4.95
CA ALA A 22 5.71 7.02 3.95
C ALA A 22 6.18 7.57 2.59
N THR A 23 5.77 8.78 2.20
CA THR A 23 6.26 9.42 0.94
C THR A 23 7.76 9.76 0.98
N ARG A 24 8.36 9.78 2.17
CA ARG A 24 9.79 10.03 2.40
C ARG A 24 10.62 8.75 2.27
N ALA A 25 9.98 7.58 2.14
CA ALA A 25 10.67 6.34 1.85
C ALA A 25 11.50 6.46 0.55
N PRO A 26 12.63 5.76 0.45
CA PRO A 26 13.42 5.73 -0.78
C PRO A 26 12.59 5.30 -1.97
N SER A 27 12.80 5.94 -3.12
CA SER A 27 12.27 5.46 -4.39
C SER A 27 13.22 5.72 -5.56
N ALA A 28 13.35 4.74 -6.45
CA ALA A 28 14.24 4.84 -7.60
C ALA A 28 13.80 6.00 -8.51
N GLY A 29 14.72 6.91 -8.81
CA GLY A 29 14.43 8.10 -9.62
C GLY A 29 13.39 9.06 -9.03
N LYS A 30 13.04 8.92 -7.74
CA LYS A 30 11.92 9.60 -7.06
C LYS A 30 10.57 9.38 -7.75
N THR A 31 10.42 8.24 -8.45
CA THR A 31 9.21 7.88 -9.20
C THR A 31 7.96 7.85 -8.32
N GLN A 32 8.08 7.34 -7.09
CA GLN A 32 6.94 7.19 -6.17
C GLN A 32 5.76 6.43 -6.79
N GLY A 33 6.06 5.33 -7.50
CA GLY A 33 5.07 4.52 -8.22
C GLY A 33 4.29 3.58 -7.29
N TRP A 34 3.65 4.15 -6.27
CA TRP A 34 2.71 3.43 -5.42
C TRP A 34 1.54 4.35 -5.05
N SER A 35 0.40 3.74 -4.78
CA SER A 35 -0.80 4.42 -4.27
C SER A 35 -1.40 3.65 -3.11
N LEU A 36 -2.25 4.32 -2.34
CA LEU A 36 -3.02 3.72 -1.26
C LEU A 36 -4.50 3.77 -1.60
N LEU A 37 -5.16 2.63 -1.49
CA LEU A 37 -6.61 2.57 -1.34
C LEU A 37 -6.91 2.34 0.14
N VAL A 38 -7.50 3.33 0.77
CA VAL A 38 -7.88 3.29 2.19
C VAL A 38 -9.37 2.98 2.27
N LEU A 39 -9.71 1.93 3.00
CA LEU A 39 -11.08 1.53 3.26
C LEU A 39 -11.40 1.82 4.73
N ALA A 40 -12.50 2.51 5.00
CA ALA A 40 -12.95 2.84 6.35
C ALA A 40 -14.45 2.55 6.51
N GLU A 41 -14.92 2.55 7.76
CA GLU A 41 -16.36 2.39 8.06
C GLU A 41 -16.92 1.11 7.39
N ASP A 42 -18.01 1.23 6.63
CA ASP A 42 -18.69 0.11 5.96
C ASP A 42 -17.80 -0.57 4.89
N GLU A 43 -16.81 0.13 4.34
CA GLU A 43 -15.91 -0.44 3.32
C GLU A 43 -15.01 -1.54 3.89
N THR A 44 -14.66 -1.45 5.19
CA THR A 44 -13.88 -2.51 5.86
C THR A 44 -14.67 -3.81 5.95
N SER A 45 -15.98 -3.71 6.23
CA SER A 45 -16.89 -4.86 6.26
C SER A 45 -17.06 -5.46 4.87
N GLN A 46 -17.23 -4.62 3.85
CA GLN A 46 -17.31 -5.07 2.45
C GLN A 46 -16.03 -5.80 2.00
N TYR A 47 -14.85 -5.30 2.36
CA TYR A 47 -13.59 -5.98 2.09
C TYR A 47 -13.57 -7.37 2.74
N TRP A 48 -13.97 -7.48 4.01
CA TRP A 48 -13.98 -8.76 4.71
C TRP A 48 -15.03 -9.72 4.18
N ASP A 49 -16.19 -9.25 3.71
CA ASP A 49 -17.19 -10.11 3.06
C ASP A 49 -16.63 -10.77 1.79
N ILE A 50 -15.76 -10.07 1.07
CA ILE A 50 -15.08 -10.59 -0.14
C ILE A 50 -13.88 -11.48 0.24
N ALA A 51 -12.99 -11.00 1.10
CA ALA A 51 -11.73 -11.67 1.42
C ALA A 51 -11.90 -12.86 2.39
N LEU A 52 -12.91 -12.81 3.26
CA LEU A 52 -13.25 -13.84 4.22
C LEU A 52 -14.79 -13.98 4.36
N PRO A 53 -15.43 -14.70 3.41
CA PRO A 53 -16.87 -14.94 3.40
C PRO A 53 -17.41 -15.45 4.75
N ALA A 54 -18.66 -15.12 5.06
CA ALA A 54 -19.28 -15.36 6.37
C ALA A 54 -19.15 -16.81 6.86
N GLU A 55 -19.26 -17.79 5.96
CA GLU A 55 -19.19 -19.22 6.25
C GLU A 55 -17.80 -19.66 6.75
N LYS A 56 -16.76 -18.89 6.44
CA LYS A 56 -15.38 -19.17 6.88
C LYS A 56 -15.02 -18.46 8.18
N ARG A 57 -15.88 -17.59 8.72
CA ARG A 57 -15.57 -16.78 9.90
C ARG A 57 -15.60 -17.56 11.20
N GLU A 58 -16.49 -18.55 11.34
CA GLU A 58 -16.62 -19.36 12.56
C GLU A 58 -15.32 -20.08 12.94
N GLY A 59 -14.57 -20.55 11.94
CA GLY A 59 -13.27 -21.21 12.13
C GLY A 59 -12.06 -20.28 12.05
N PHE A 60 -12.25 -18.97 11.89
CA PHE A 60 -11.14 -18.04 11.70
C PHE A 60 -10.43 -17.74 13.03
N ALA A 61 -9.11 -17.91 13.06
CA ALA A 61 -8.32 -17.81 14.30
C ALA A 61 -8.27 -16.40 14.92
N PHE A 62 -8.63 -15.36 14.16
CA PHE A 62 -8.50 -13.96 14.58
C PHE A 62 -9.82 -13.19 14.37
N PRO A 63 -10.92 -13.53 15.06
CA PRO A 63 -12.21 -12.88 14.81
C PRO A 63 -12.16 -11.36 15.02
N SER A 64 -11.37 -10.88 16.00
CA SER A 64 -11.17 -9.44 16.25
C SER A 64 -10.28 -8.74 15.22
N LEU A 65 -9.70 -9.44 14.25
CA LEU A 65 -9.03 -8.80 13.10
C LEU A 65 -10.06 -8.07 12.23
N LEU A 66 -11.28 -8.61 12.15
CA LEU A 66 -12.36 -8.04 11.35
C LEU A 66 -12.90 -6.71 11.91
N ASN A 67 -12.56 -6.38 13.15
CA ASN A 67 -12.89 -5.11 13.79
C ASN A 67 -11.96 -3.96 13.35
N ALA A 68 -10.93 -4.21 12.55
CA ALA A 68 -9.97 -3.18 12.15
C ALA A 68 -10.73 -1.99 11.52
N PRO A 69 -10.63 -0.77 12.10
CA PRO A 69 -11.44 0.38 11.68
C PRO A 69 -10.99 0.95 10.32
N LEU A 70 -9.83 0.53 9.83
CA LEU A 70 -9.21 0.98 8.59
C LEU A 70 -8.42 -0.18 7.96
N ILE A 71 -8.52 -0.32 6.64
CA ILE A 71 -7.70 -1.23 5.83
C ILE A 71 -6.99 -0.40 4.76
N ALA A 72 -5.66 -0.44 4.77
CA ALA A 72 -4.82 0.23 3.78
C ALA A 72 -4.26 -0.78 2.78
N LEU A 73 -4.70 -0.69 1.52
CA LEU A 73 -4.19 -1.51 0.43
C LEU A 73 -3.12 -0.72 -0.32
N VAL A 74 -1.88 -1.21 -0.26
CA VAL A 74 -0.73 -0.61 -0.96
C VAL A 74 -0.66 -1.19 -2.36
N LEU A 75 -0.78 -0.33 -3.37
CA LEU A 75 -0.81 -0.71 -4.78
C LEU A 75 0.49 -0.24 -5.43
N ALA A 76 1.30 -1.18 -5.92
CA ALA A 76 2.49 -0.86 -6.69
C ALA A 76 2.14 -0.61 -8.16
N ASP A 77 2.68 0.46 -8.74
CA ASP A 77 2.40 0.87 -10.12
C ASP A 77 3.68 0.88 -10.99
N PRO A 78 3.90 -0.14 -11.84
CA PRO A 78 5.01 -0.14 -12.77
C PRO A 78 4.90 0.94 -13.87
N HIS A 79 3.69 1.41 -14.20
CA HIS A 79 3.52 2.41 -15.26
C HIS A 79 4.07 3.78 -14.86
N ALA A 80 4.01 4.14 -13.58
CA ALA A 80 4.71 5.32 -13.06
C ALA A 80 6.22 5.28 -13.37
N TYR A 81 6.85 4.11 -13.30
CA TYR A 81 8.28 3.95 -13.62
C TYR A 81 8.55 4.10 -15.11
N LEU A 82 7.73 3.47 -15.96
CA LEU A 82 7.86 3.62 -17.41
C LEU A 82 7.70 5.09 -17.82
N SER A 83 6.71 5.79 -17.24
CA SER A 83 6.50 7.22 -17.50
C SER A 83 7.68 8.05 -17.02
N ARG A 84 8.13 7.89 -15.76
CA ARG A 84 9.24 8.67 -15.19
C ARG A 84 10.55 8.45 -15.94
N TYR A 85 10.82 7.23 -16.39
CA TYR A 85 12.05 6.88 -17.09
C TYR A 85 11.99 7.10 -18.61
N SER A 86 10.82 7.46 -19.15
CA SER A 86 10.67 8.00 -20.50
C SER A 86 10.99 9.50 -20.59
N GLU A 87 11.15 10.19 -19.46
CA GLU A 87 11.51 11.61 -19.43
C GLU A 87 12.93 11.87 -19.98
N PRO A 88 13.20 13.06 -20.56
CA PRO A 88 14.48 13.34 -21.22
C PRO A 88 15.73 13.13 -20.37
N ASP A 89 15.65 13.33 -19.06
CA ASP A 89 16.79 13.13 -18.13
C ASP A 89 17.11 11.65 -17.90
N LYS A 90 16.21 10.73 -18.27
CA LYS A 90 16.34 9.28 -18.05
C LYS A 90 16.19 8.44 -19.30
N ALA A 91 15.72 9.00 -20.42
CA ALA A 91 15.47 8.27 -21.65
C ALA A 91 16.68 7.45 -22.13
N SER A 92 17.91 7.93 -21.89
CA SER A 92 19.13 7.21 -22.27
C SER A 92 19.35 5.89 -21.52
N THR A 93 18.61 5.62 -20.44
CA THR A 93 18.71 4.34 -19.73
C THR A 93 17.94 3.20 -20.42
N GLY A 94 17.00 3.51 -21.32
CA GLY A 94 16.10 2.53 -21.94
C GLY A 94 15.02 1.96 -21.00
N LEU A 95 15.03 2.34 -19.71
CA LEU A 95 14.13 1.78 -18.70
C LEU A 95 12.67 2.26 -18.85
N GLY A 96 12.43 3.29 -19.66
CA GLY A 96 11.08 3.75 -20.00
C GLY A 96 10.35 2.85 -21.01
N GLU A 97 11.07 1.98 -21.73
CA GLU A 97 10.51 1.22 -22.87
C GLU A 97 9.57 0.10 -22.44
N SER A 98 9.94 -0.67 -21.41
CA SER A 98 9.13 -1.79 -20.93
C SER A 98 9.54 -2.25 -19.52
N VAL A 99 8.66 -2.99 -18.85
CA VAL A 99 8.93 -3.50 -17.49
C VAL A 99 10.06 -4.55 -17.48
N GLU A 100 10.30 -5.22 -18.61
CA GLU A 100 11.35 -6.23 -18.78
C GLU A 100 12.76 -5.63 -18.80
N GLN A 101 12.89 -4.32 -19.08
CA GLN A 101 14.19 -3.64 -19.02
C GLN A 101 14.70 -3.45 -17.59
N TRP A 102 13.81 -3.56 -16.61
CA TRP A 102 14.14 -3.33 -15.22
C TRP A 102 14.82 -4.56 -14.61
N PRO A 103 16.00 -4.40 -13.96
CA PRO A 103 16.70 -5.52 -13.35
C PRO A 103 16.00 -6.06 -12.08
N ALA A 104 15.05 -5.31 -11.54
CA ALA A 104 14.24 -5.64 -10.38
C ALA A 104 12.90 -4.90 -10.45
N PRO A 105 11.83 -5.42 -9.83
CA PRO A 105 10.53 -4.74 -9.76
C PRO A 105 10.57 -3.59 -8.74
N TYR A 106 11.24 -2.49 -9.06
CA TYR A 106 11.41 -1.39 -8.11
C TYR A 106 10.10 -0.78 -7.64
N TRP A 107 9.02 -0.86 -8.42
CA TRP A 107 7.68 -0.48 -7.96
C TRP A 107 7.24 -1.26 -6.72
N THR A 108 7.44 -2.59 -6.70
CA THR A 108 7.12 -3.42 -5.53
C THR A 108 8.09 -3.16 -4.37
N ILE A 109 9.37 -2.94 -4.66
CA ILE A 109 10.39 -2.64 -3.64
C ILE A 109 10.06 -1.30 -2.94
N ASP A 110 9.78 -0.26 -3.71
CA ASP A 110 9.50 1.08 -3.19
C ASP A 110 8.14 1.10 -2.46
N ALA A 111 7.13 0.40 -2.97
CA ALA A 111 5.87 0.17 -2.25
C ALA A 111 6.09 -0.56 -0.90
N SER A 112 7.03 -1.50 -0.85
CA SER A 112 7.40 -2.21 0.39
C SER A 112 8.09 -1.28 1.39
N PHE A 113 8.95 -0.36 0.93
CA PHE A 113 9.56 0.65 1.80
C PHE A 113 8.52 1.63 2.36
N ALA A 114 7.57 2.08 1.53
CA ALA A 114 6.44 2.88 2.00
C ALA A 114 5.61 2.11 3.04
N THR A 115 5.29 0.84 2.78
CA THR A 115 4.57 -0.04 3.71
C THR A 115 5.30 -0.19 5.04
N MET A 116 6.60 -0.44 5.01
CA MET A 116 7.42 -0.55 6.22
C MET A 116 7.42 0.77 7.00
N THR A 117 7.47 1.91 6.31
CA THR A 117 7.43 3.24 6.94
C THR A 117 6.07 3.50 7.61
N LEU A 118 4.95 3.13 6.96
CA LEU A 118 3.62 3.16 7.58
C LEU A 118 3.58 2.31 8.86
N LEU A 119 4.07 1.08 8.80
CA LEU A 119 4.06 0.15 9.95
C LEU A 119 4.95 0.60 11.12
N LEU A 120 5.93 1.48 10.88
CA LEU A 120 6.78 2.06 11.92
C LEU A 120 6.21 3.36 12.51
N ALA A 121 5.30 4.03 11.78
CA ALA A 121 4.63 5.25 12.20
C ALA A 121 3.34 4.99 12.99
N LEU A 122 2.66 3.86 12.71
CA LEU A 122 1.45 3.36 13.37
C LEU A 122 1.75 2.66 14.71
#